data_AF-A7NHC8-F1
#
_entry.id   AF-A7NHC8-F1
#
_cell.length_a   1.000
_cell.length_b   1.000
_cell.length_c   1.000
_cell.angle_alpha   90.00
_cell.angle_beta   90.00
_cell.angle_gamma   90.00
#
_symmetry.space_group_name_H-M   'P 1'
#
loop_
_entity.id
_entity.type
_entity.pdbx_description
1 polymer ?
#
loop_
_entity_poly.entity_id
_entity_poly.type
_entity_poly.pdbx_seq_one_letter_code
_entity_poly.pdbx_strand_id
1 'polypeptide(L)'
;MPKPNDHRAARRLMIMTATGFLVATLIVISRESGADFAQDYAAAWAWWHGMDPGTPTFLIFEACCPEDNVTGAYQTAHPPFATMIVLPFGLLPFKTARAIWLLIGSFSIVIAWRYAQVDHKMALATASMWVIGLSLGSLEPIVLLALAIALRMRSSRANVSAVLIGVTAAIKIYPGILLLALLIARRWKEGASGVLAALIATLVADRLVGGDALADWIAYIPWNIERYIASAGNASAVRLVSLVFPDIPTSLLSLGMILALLAPIAPYLYRYRSGDWRTLLPVMILGSPLVGPHYIACVGLAYSNRVAAYFLGIGGGISLLARIGLFPLSYETEAFIVAPMLAGLFILWLEAIRRMIVQHYPIARKKSTSDVR
;
A
#
# COMPACT_ATOMS: atom_id res chain seq x y z
N MET A 1 10.76 31.29 8.02
CA MET A 1 9.31 31.04 7.96
C MET A 1 8.84 31.36 6.54
N PRO A 2 8.08 30.46 5.87
CA PRO A 2 7.51 30.76 4.56
C PRO A 2 6.60 31.99 4.64
N LYS A 3 6.52 32.79 3.57
CA LYS A 3 5.72 34.03 3.58
C LYS A 3 4.23 33.67 3.63
N PRO A 4 3.35 34.50 4.22
CA PRO A 4 1.91 34.23 4.29
C PRO A 4 1.24 33.90 2.93
N ASN A 5 1.79 34.42 1.82
CA ASN A 5 1.31 34.12 0.47
C ASN A 5 1.61 32.67 0.00
N ASP A 6 2.62 32.02 0.57
CA ASP A 6 3.04 30.66 0.20
C ASP A 6 1.99 29.62 0.64
N HIS A 7 1.29 29.87 1.77
CA HIS A 7 0.25 28.96 2.27
C HIS A 7 -0.99 28.93 1.38
N ARG A 8 -1.40 30.08 0.80
CA ARG A 8 -2.54 30.15 -0.11
C ARG A 8 -2.26 29.46 -1.45
N ALA A 9 -1.08 29.73 -2.04
CA ALA A 9 -0.65 29.07 -3.26
C ALA A 9 -0.53 27.55 -3.06
N ALA A 10 0.06 27.15 -1.93
CA ALA A 10 0.13 25.74 -1.55
C ALA A 10 -1.26 25.10 -1.48
N ARG A 11 -2.20 25.68 -0.73
CA ARG A 11 -3.56 25.13 -0.59
C ARG A 11 -4.28 24.99 -1.94
N ARG A 12 -4.15 25.97 -2.83
CA ARG A 12 -4.73 25.92 -4.18
C ARG A 12 -4.17 24.76 -4.99
N LEU A 13 -2.85 24.60 -5.01
CA LEU A 13 -2.21 23.48 -5.72
C LEU A 13 -2.70 22.13 -5.20
N MET A 14 -2.83 21.98 -3.86
CA MET A 14 -3.36 20.75 -3.26
C MET A 14 -4.78 20.43 -3.74
N ILE A 15 -5.67 21.44 -3.72
CA ILE A 15 -7.04 21.27 -4.18
C ILE A 15 -7.05 20.89 -5.67
N MET A 16 -6.29 21.60 -6.51
CA MET A 16 -6.21 21.31 -7.95
C MET A 16 -5.70 19.89 -8.22
N THR A 17 -4.66 19.42 -7.52
CA THR A 17 -4.15 18.06 -7.67
C THR A 17 -5.18 17.02 -7.21
N ALA A 18 -5.84 17.24 -6.07
CA ALA A 18 -6.87 16.32 -5.58
C ALA A 18 -8.08 16.26 -6.53
N THR A 19 -8.53 17.42 -7.04
CA THR A 19 -9.59 17.49 -8.06
C THR A 19 -9.16 16.80 -9.36
N GLY A 20 -7.90 16.96 -9.79
CA GLY A 20 -7.37 16.27 -10.95
C GLY A 20 -7.42 14.74 -10.80
N PHE A 21 -7.05 14.22 -9.62
CA PHE A 21 -7.22 12.80 -9.31
C PHE A 21 -8.68 12.37 -9.38
N LEU A 22 -9.58 13.11 -8.72
CA LEU A 22 -11.00 12.78 -8.71
C LEU A 22 -11.58 12.70 -10.13
N VAL A 23 -11.31 13.70 -10.97
CA VAL A 23 -11.79 13.73 -12.36
C VAL A 23 -11.23 12.55 -13.16
N ALA A 24 -9.92 12.30 -13.07
CA ALA A 24 -9.29 11.18 -13.77
C ALA A 24 -9.88 9.84 -13.32
N THR A 25 -10.10 9.67 -12.01
CA THR A 25 -10.67 8.46 -11.44
C THR A 25 -12.13 8.25 -11.88
N LEU A 26 -12.96 9.29 -11.93
CA LEU A 26 -14.35 9.15 -12.39
C LEU A 26 -14.43 8.64 -13.84
N ILE A 27 -13.48 9.02 -14.69
CA ILE A 27 -13.36 8.49 -16.06
C ILE A 27 -13.06 6.99 -16.03
N VAL A 28 -12.12 6.55 -15.19
CA VAL A 28 -11.73 5.14 -15.07
C VAL A 28 -12.83 4.28 -14.44
N ILE A 29 -13.49 4.77 -13.38
CA ILE A 29 -14.57 4.05 -12.68
C ILE A 29 -15.68 3.61 -13.61
N SER A 30 -16.02 4.43 -14.61
CA SER A 30 -17.07 4.10 -15.60
C SER A 30 -16.77 2.83 -16.42
N ARG A 31 -15.54 2.32 -16.36
CA ARG A 31 -15.03 1.18 -17.14
C ARG A 31 -14.60 0.00 -16.28
N GLU A 32 -14.65 0.11 -14.96
CA GLU A 32 -14.20 -0.93 -14.04
C GLU A 32 -15.37 -1.55 -13.29
N SER A 33 -15.57 -2.87 -13.49
CA SER A 33 -16.43 -3.70 -12.67
C SER A 33 -15.61 -4.32 -11.54
N GLY A 34 -16.02 -4.07 -10.30
CA GLY A 34 -15.30 -4.54 -9.10
C GLY A 34 -14.48 -3.43 -8.44
N ALA A 35 -14.81 -3.14 -7.18
CA ALA A 35 -14.12 -2.17 -6.35
C ALA A 35 -13.77 -2.82 -5.01
N ASP A 36 -12.52 -2.65 -4.57
CA ASP A 36 -12.08 -3.00 -3.22
C ASP A 36 -13.00 -2.38 -2.16
N PHE A 37 -13.36 -1.11 -2.34
CA PHE A 37 -14.31 -0.42 -1.45
C PHE A 37 -15.68 -1.11 -1.40
N ALA A 38 -16.14 -1.71 -2.49
CA ALA A 38 -17.43 -2.38 -2.50
C ALA A 38 -17.46 -3.55 -1.51
N GLN A 39 -16.36 -4.30 -1.38
CA GLN A 39 -16.27 -5.42 -0.45
C GLN A 39 -16.41 -4.96 1.00
N ASP A 40 -15.65 -3.93 1.39
CA ASP A 40 -15.69 -3.40 2.76
C ASP A 40 -17.01 -2.67 3.04
N TYR A 41 -17.58 -1.99 2.03
CA TYR A 41 -18.89 -1.37 2.13
C TYR A 41 -20.00 -2.40 2.31
N ALA A 42 -20.00 -3.51 1.55
CA ALA A 42 -20.97 -4.58 1.70
C ALA A 42 -20.93 -5.18 3.10
N ALA A 43 -19.73 -5.51 3.59
CA ALA A 43 -19.55 -6.02 4.94
C ALA A 43 -20.06 -5.01 6.00
N ALA A 44 -19.75 -3.72 5.83
CA ALA A 44 -20.25 -2.67 6.71
C ALA A 44 -21.77 -2.49 6.65
N TRP A 45 -22.37 -2.54 5.47
CA TRP A 45 -23.82 -2.44 5.27
C TRP A 45 -24.53 -3.64 5.88
N ALA A 46 -24.04 -4.86 5.62
CA ALA A 46 -24.59 -6.10 6.17
C ALA A 46 -24.65 -6.03 7.70
N TRP A 47 -23.57 -5.57 8.34
CA TRP A 47 -23.51 -5.39 9.79
C TRP A 47 -24.64 -4.49 10.33
N TRP A 48 -24.88 -3.33 9.71
CA TRP A 48 -25.96 -2.41 10.11
C TRP A 48 -27.37 -2.98 9.91
N HIS A 49 -27.52 -3.98 9.04
CA HIS A 49 -28.80 -4.59 8.70
C HIS A 49 -28.97 -5.98 9.34
N GLY A 50 -28.13 -6.34 10.31
CA GLY A 50 -28.23 -7.61 11.04
C GLY A 50 -27.89 -8.85 10.18
N MET A 51 -27.20 -8.64 9.06
CA MET A 51 -26.66 -9.72 8.22
C MET A 51 -25.21 -10.01 8.63
N ASP A 52 -24.77 -11.24 8.36
CA ASP A 52 -23.38 -11.63 8.56
C ASP A 52 -22.45 -10.88 7.58
N PRO A 53 -21.47 -10.08 8.06
CA PRO A 53 -20.51 -9.38 7.20
C PRO A 53 -19.58 -10.30 6.41
N GLY A 54 -19.47 -11.57 6.80
CA GLY A 54 -18.78 -12.62 6.04
C GLY A 54 -19.58 -13.17 4.86
N THR A 55 -20.87 -12.83 4.75
CA THR A 55 -21.73 -13.23 3.62
C THR A 55 -21.09 -12.82 2.30
N PRO A 56 -21.17 -13.65 1.25
CA PRO A 56 -20.61 -13.30 -0.04
C PRO A 56 -21.07 -11.91 -0.54
N THR A 57 -20.11 -11.09 -0.96
CA THR A 57 -20.29 -9.67 -1.32
C THR A 57 -21.42 -9.49 -2.34
N PHE A 58 -21.47 -10.35 -3.35
CA PHE A 58 -22.50 -10.27 -4.39
C PHE A 58 -23.93 -10.49 -3.86
N LEU A 59 -24.11 -11.36 -2.86
CA LEU A 59 -25.42 -11.58 -2.21
C LEU A 59 -25.84 -10.36 -1.38
N ILE A 60 -24.88 -9.73 -0.70
CA ILE A 60 -25.15 -8.48 0.03
C ILE A 60 -25.53 -7.37 -0.95
N PHE A 61 -24.82 -7.24 -2.09
CA PHE A 61 -25.12 -6.24 -3.11
C PHE A 61 -26.48 -6.44 -3.77
N GLU A 62 -26.89 -7.67 -4.01
CA GLU A 62 -28.23 -7.99 -4.50
C GLU A 62 -29.32 -7.47 -3.54
N ALA A 63 -29.08 -7.55 -2.23
CA ALA A 63 -29.99 -7.03 -1.22
C ALA A 63 -29.92 -5.50 -1.05
N CYS A 64 -28.72 -4.90 -1.09
CA CYS A 64 -28.54 -3.50 -0.73
C CYS A 64 -28.60 -2.53 -1.91
N CYS A 65 -28.09 -2.92 -3.06
CA CYS A 65 -27.79 -2.05 -4.21
C CYS A 65 -27.88 -2.84 -5.54
N PRO A 66 -29.04 -3.41 -5.91
CA PRO A 66 -29.16 -4.30 -7.07
C PRO A 66 -28.86 -3.62 -8.42
N GLU A 67 -28.92 -2.28 -8.48
CA GLU A 67 -28.54 -1.51 -9.66
C GLU A 67 -27.01 -1.44 -9.87
N ASP A 68 -26.23 -1.68 -8.82
CA ASP A 68 -24.78 -1.58 -8.83
C ASP A 68 -24.19 -2.99 -9.04
N ASN A 69 -23.85 -3.31 -10.28
CA ASN A 69 -23.28 -4.61 -10.64
C ASN A 69 -21.82 -4.74 -10.16
N VAL A 70 -21.63 -5.21 -8.92
CA VAL A 70 -20.32 -5.50 -8.35
C VAL A 70 -19.99 -6.96 -8.57
N THR A 71 -19.07 -7.23 -9.49
CA THR A 71 -18.58 -8.59 -9.77
C THR A 71 -17.17 -8.80 -9.22
N GLY A 72 -16.82 -10.07 -8.99
CA GLY A 72 -15.42 -10.49 -8.85
C GLY A 72 -14.92 -10.72 -7.43
N ALA A 73 -15.57 -10.20 -6.39
CA ALA A 73 -15.19 -10.42 -5.00
C ALA A 73 -16.13 -11.39 -4.28
N TYR A 74 -15.58 -12.43 -3.66
CA TYR A 74 -16.37 -13.38 -2.87
C TYR A 74 -16.71 -12.77 -1.51
N GLN A 75 -15.72 -12.33 -0.74
CA GLN A 75 -15.88 -11.58 0.52
C GLN A 75 -14.71 -10.59 0.68
N THR A 76 -14.73 -9.75 1.72
CA THR A 76 -13.61 -8.82 1.97
C THR A 76 -12.28 -9.57 2.12
N ALA A 77 -11.30 -9.17 1.30
CA ALA A 77 -9.92 -9.64 1.42
C ALA A 77 -9.15 -8.91 2.55
N HIS A 78 -9.77 -7.95 3.22
CA HIS A 78 -9.13 -7.09 4.21
C HIS A 78 -9.33 -7.59 5.63
N PRO A 79 -8.36 -7.33 6.55
CA PRO A 79 -8.55 -7.66 7.95
C PRO A 79 -9.77 -6.91 8.54
N PRO A 80 -10.39 -7.42 9.62
CA PRO A 80 -11.61 -6.82 10.20
C PRO A 80 -11.52 -5.33 10.52
N PHE A 81 -10.33 -4.82 10.85
CA PHE A 81 -10.13 -3.40 11.14
C PHE A 81 -10.36 -2.49 9.92
N ALA A 82 -10.17 -2.99 8.70
CA ALA A 82 -10.55 -2.26 7.50
C ALA A 82 -12.08 -2.09 7.41
N THR A 83 -12.85 -3.16 7.59
CA THR A 83 -14.32 -3.11 7.65
C THR A 83 -14.79 -2.14 8.73
N MET A 84 -14.15 -2.16 9.91
CA MET A 84 -14.48 -1.25 11.01
C MET A 84 -14.32 0.23 10.62
N ILE A 85 -13.29 0.59 9.84
CA ILE A 85 -13.10 1.96 9.32
C ILE A 85 -14.23 2.34 8.34
N VAL A 86 -14.76 1.37 7.61
CA VAL A 86 -15.82 1.56 6.62
C VAL A 86 -17.22 1.48 7.23
N LEU A 87 -17.38 1.02 8.48
CA LEU A 87 -18.68 0.93 9.17
C LEU A 87 -19.57 2.19 9.03
N PRO A 88 -19.07 3.43 9.25
CA PRO A 88 -19.92 4.61 9.12
C PRO A 88 -20.52 4.81 7.72
N PHE A 89 -19.88 4.26 6.68
CA PHE A 89 -20.34 4.37 5.30
C PHE A 89 -21.48 3.41 4.97
N GLY A 90 -21.61 2.29 5.71
CA GLY A 90 -22.71 1.33 5.52
C GLY A 90 -24.09 1.90 5.85
N LEU A 91 -24.16 3.08 6.48
CA LEU A 91 -25.39 3.83 6.73
C LEU A 91 -25.84 4.70 5.54
N LEU A 92 -25.00 4.85 4.52
CA LEU A 92 -25.25 5.71 3.36
C LEU A 92 -25.54 4.87 2.12
N PRO A 93 -26.29 5.38 1.14
CA PRO A 93 -26.39 4.72 -0.17
C PRO A 93 -25.00 4.53 -0.81
N PHE A 94 -24.76 3.40 -1.46
CA PHE A 94 -23.44 3.01 -1.95
C PHE A 94 -22.76 4.08 -2.82
N LYS A 95 -23.49 4.68 -3.77
CA LYS A 95 -22.95 5.74 -4.65
C LYS A 95 -22.45 6.95 -3.85
N THR A 96 -23.18 7.33 -2.79
CA THR A 96 -22.81 8.43 -1.88
C THR A 96 -21.60 8.06 -1.04
N ALA A 97 -21.61 6.86 -0.43
CA ALA A 97 -20.49 6.33 0.33
C ALA A 97 -19.20 6.32 -0.50
N ARG A 98 -19.29 5.80 -1.73
CA ARG A 98 -18.18 5.73 -2.69
C ARG A 98 -17.65 7.12 -3.04
N ALA A 99 -18.53 8.10 -3.31
CA ALA A 99 -18.10 9.46 -3.62
C ALA A 99 -17.32 10.10 -2.47
N ILE A 100 -17.80 9.94 -1.22
CA ILE A 100 -17.09 10.44 -0.03
C ILE A 100 -15.75 9.72 0.14
N TRP A 101 -15.72 8.39 -0.05
CA TRP A 101 -14.50 7.60 0.02
C TRP A 101 -13.43 8.08 -0.98
N LEU A 102 -13.83 8.34 -2.24
CA LEU A 102 -12.96 8.88 -3.27
C LEU A 102 -12.38 10.25 -2.90
N LEU A 103 -13.18 11.12 -2.31
CA LEU A 103 -12.72 12.42 -1.81
C LEU A 103 -11.67 12.23 -0.70
N ILE A 104 -11.98 11.40 0.30
CA ILE A 104 -11.06 11.10 1.41
C ILE A 104 -9.74 10.53 0.88
N GLY A 105 -9.80 9.56 -0.04
CA GLY A 105 -8.61 8.98 -0.65
C GLY A 105 -7.79 10.02 -1.43
N SER A 106 -8.44 10.83 -2.26
CA SER A 106 -7.75 11.87 -3.05
C SER A 106 -7.02 12.87 -2.15
N PHE A 107 -7.67 13.33 -1.07
CA PHE A 107 -7.03 14.23 -0.11
C PHE A 107 -5.91 13.53 0.68
N SER A 108 -6.10 12.27 1.06
CA SER A 108 -5.10 11.50 1.80
C SER A 108 -3.78 11.39 1.02
N ILE A 109 -3.85 11.13 -0.29
CA ILE A 109 -2.67 11.08 -1.17
C ILE A 109 -1.93 12.42 -1.17
N VAL A 110 -2.62 13.52 -1.44
CA VAL A 110 -1.98 14.84 -1.56
C VAL A 110 -1.43 15.30 -0.21
N ILE A 111 -2.15 15.07 0.89
CA ILE A 111 -1.66 15.39 2.24
C ILE A 111 -0.42 14.55 2.56
N ALA A 112 -0.44 13.25 2.29
CA ALA A 112 0.69 12.36 2.52
C ALA A 112 1.94 12.81 1.74
N TRP A 113 1.79 13.11 0.45
CA TRP A 113 2.89 13.61 -0.39
C TRP A 113 3.51 14.88 0.17
N ARG A 114 2.70 15.84 0.63
CA ARG A 114 3.24 17.07 1.21
C ARG A 114 3.89 16.85 2.56
N TYR A 115 3.23 16.06 3.41
CA TYR A 115 3.69 15.81 4.77
C TYR A 115 5.01 15.03 4.78
N ALA A 116 5.14 14.03 3.90
CA ALA A 116 6.37 13.26 3.70
C ALA A 116 7.38 13.96 2.78
N GLN A 117 7.04 15.10 2.18
CA GLN A 117 7.88 15.82 1.21
C GLN A 117 8.32 14.92 0.05
N VAL A 118 7.37 14.18 -0.52
CA VAL A 118 7.61 13.30 -1.66
C VAL A 118 8.16 14.11 -2.83
N ASP A 119 9.23 13.60 -3.43
CA ASP A 119 9.85 14.23 -4.59
C ASP A 119 8.86 14.29 -5.75
N HIS A 120 8.78 15.44 -6.42
CA HIS A 120 7.85 15.67 -7.54
C HIS A 120 7.92 14.60 -8.64
N LYS A 121 9.12 14.04 -8.91
CA LYS A 121 9.28 12.97 -9.91
C LYS A 121 8.65 11.67 -9.45
N MET A 122 8.80 11.33 -8.18
CA MET A 122 8.16 10.15 -7.58
C MET A 122 6.64 10.34 -7.49
N ALA A 123 6.18 11.54 -7.12
CA ALA A 123 4.77 11.88 -7.13
C ALA A 123 4.17 11.71 -8.53
N LEU A 124 4.82 12.27 -9.56
CA LEU A 124 4.40 12.11 -10.95
C LEU A 124 4.44 10.65 -11.41
N ALA A 125 5.52 9.93 -11.12
CA ALA A 125 5.69 8.53 -11.48
C ALA A 125 4.64 7.59 -10.87
N THR A 126 4.09 7.97 -9.71
CA THR A 126 3.07 7.16 -9.01
C THR A 126 1.64 7.69 -9.21
N ALA A 127 1.46 8.82 -9.90
CA ALA A 127 0.16 9.46 -10.06
C ALA A 127 -0.87 8.57 -10.77
N SER A 128 -0.49 7.91 -11.87
CA SER A 128 -1.41 7.02 -12.59
C SER A 128 -1.82 5.80 -11.77
N MET A 129 -0.91 5.27 -10.94
CA MET A 129 -1.20 4.18 -10.01
C MET A 129 -2.21 4.61 -8.93
N TRP A 130 -2.16 5.88 -8.49
CA TRP A 130 -3.17 6.42 -7.57
C TRP A 130 -4.53 6.58 -8.23
N VAL A 131 -4.59 6.99 -9.50
CA VAL A 131 -5.87 7.04 -10.25
C VAL A 131 -6.52 5.66 -10.27
N ILE A 132 -5.72 4.62 -10.52
CA ILE A 132 -6.14 3.21 -10.50
C ILE A 132 -6.57 2.77 -9.09
N GLY A 133 -5.80 3.09 -8.05
CA GLY A 133 -6.16 2.74 -6.67
C GLY A 133 -7.47 3.39 -6.25
N LEU A 134 -7.64 4.67 -6.60
CA LEU A 134 -8.88 5.39 -6.34
C LEU A 134 -10.05 4.81 -7.13
N SER A 135 -9.89 4.37 -8.39
CA SER A 135 -11.00 3.77 -9.16
C SER A 135 -11.53 2.48 -8.54
N LEU A 136 -10.61 1.68 -8.00
CA LEU A 136 -10.92 0.50 -7.20
C LEU A 136 -11.48 0.85 -5.81
N GLY A 137 -11.37 2.10 -5.36
CA GLY A 137 -11.72 2.49 -3.99
C GLY A 137 -10.80 1.88 -2.93
N SER A 138 -9.53 1.69 -3.27
CA SER A 138 -8.58 0.97 -2.44
C SER A 138 -8.27 1.69 -1.11
N LEU A 139 -7.77 0.96 -0.11
CA LEU A 139 -7.41 1.49 1.23
C LEU A 139 -6.03 2.17 1.25
N GLU A 140 -5.24 1.97 0.19
CA GLU A 140 -3.86 2.42 0.06
C GLU A 140 -3.68 3.94 0.22
N PRO A 141 -4.59 4.83 -0.20
CA PRO A 141 -4.51 6.25 0.13
C PRO A 141 -4.44 6.55 1.64
N ILE A 142 -5.23 5.83 2.45
CA ILE A 142 -5.26 5.99 3.91
C ILE A 142 -4.02 5.35 4.52
N VAL A 143 -3.62 4.17 4.04
CA VAL A 143 -2.38 3.50 4.43
C VAL A 143 -1.17 4.39 4.14
N LEU A 144 -1.11 5.03 2.98
CA LEU A 144 -0.06 5.98 2.60
C LEU A 144 0.01 7.14 3.57
N LEU A 145 -1.12 7.76 3.91
CA LEU A 145 -1.17 8.87 4.85
C LEU A 145 -0.70 8.45 6.24
N ALA A 146 -1.16 7.30 6.73
CA ALA A 146 -0.75 6.77 8.03
C ALA A 146 0.76 6.46 8.06
N LEU A 147 1.30 5.85 6.99
CA LEU A 147 2.74 5.61 6.84
C LEU A 147 3.54 6.91 6.75
N ALA A 148 3.07 7.91 6.00
CA ALA A 148 3.72 9.22 5.93
C ALA A 148 3.81 9.87 7.32
N ILE A 149 2.73 9.79 8.11
CA ILE A 149 2.69 10.30 9.47
C ILE A 149 3.67 9.54 10.37
N ALA A 150 3.59 8.20 10.37
CA ALA A 150 4.46 7.35 11.16
C ALA A 150 5.94 7.62 10.85
N LEU A 151 6.32 7.57 9.58
CA LEU A 151 7.69 7.80 9.15
C LEU A 151 8.18 9.19 9.57
N ARG A 152 7.37 10.25 9.49
CA ARG A 152 7.78 11.59 9.95
C ARG A 152 8.05 11.63 11.46
N MET A 153 7.30 10.87 12.25
CA MET A 153 7.41 10.84 13.72
C MET A 153 8.52 9.92 14.23
N ARG A 154 9.14 9.10 13.37
CA ARG A 154 10.09 8.05 13.77
C ARG A 154 11.27 8.53 14.61
N SER A 155 11.78 9.74 14.37
CA SER A 155 12.95 10.29 15.08
C SER A 155 12.59 10.98 16.39
N SER A 156 11.41 11.58 16.50
CA SER A 156 11.00 12.36 17.68
C SER A 156 10.08 11.59 18.63
N ARG A 157 9.27 10.66 18.13
CA ARG A 157 8.27 9.89 18.87
C ARG A 157 8.19 8.45 18.37
N ALA A 158 9.28 7.72 18.55
CA ALA A 158 9.42 6.36 18.01
C ALA A 158 8.31 5.38 18.41
N ASN A 159 7.86 5.39 19.68
CA ASN A 159 6.76 4.52 20.12
C ASN A 159 5.45 4.86 19.39
N VAL A 160 5.14 6.14 19.21
CA VAL A 160 3.95 6.59 18.48
C VAL A 160 4.05 6.18 17.01
N SER A 161 5.23 6.33 16.41
CA SER A 161 5.48 5.83 15.04
C SER A 161 5.24 4.34 14.92
N ALA A 162 5.69 3.53 15.89
CA ALA A 162 5.50 2.08 15.85
C ALA A 162 4.03 1.68 16.06
N VAL A 163 3.32 2.35 16.97
CA VAL A 163 1.86 2.19 17.15
C VAL A 163 1.11 2.50 15.87
N LEU A 164 1.43 3.62 15.20
CA LEU A 164 0.81 3.98 13.92
C LEU A 164 1.07 2.94 12.83
N ILE A 165 2.30 2.40 12.74
CA ILE A 165 2.60 1.29 11.82
C ILE A 165 1.76 0.06 12.16
N GLY A 166 1.62 -0.27 13.45
CA GLY A 166 0.77 -1.37 13.91
C GLY A 166 -0.69 -1.21 13.52
N VAL A 167 -1.28 -0.05 13.79
CA VAL A 167 -2.65 0.27 13.36
C VAL A 167 -2.77 0.21 11.83
N THR A 168 -1.77 0.70 11.10
CA THR A 168 -1.76 0.62 9.63
C THR A 168 -1.67 -0.84 9.15
N ALA A 169 -0.92 -1.69 9.85
CA ALA A 169 -0.83 -3.12 9.58
C ALA A 169 -2.15 -3.86 9.85
N ALA A 170 -2.97 -3.35 10.77
CA ALA A 170 -4.32 -3.87 11.00
C ALA A 170 -5.29 -3.48 9.85
N ILE A 171 -5.07 -2.36 9.16
CA ILE A 171 -5.83 -2.01 7.95
C ILE A 171 -5.46 -2.93 6.78
N LYS A 172 -4.17 -3.19 6.61
CA LYS A 172 -3.61 -3.99 5.52
C LYS A 172 -2.36 -4.65 6.03
N ILE A 173 -2.15 -5.95 5.82
CA ILE A 173 -1.10 -6.68 6.56
C ILE A 173 0.36 -6.30 6.20
N TYR A 174 0.62 -5.88 4.96
CA TYR A 174 1.98 -5.68 4.45
C TYR A 174 2.86 -4.69 5.24
N PRO A 175 2.38 -3.56 5.80
CA PRO A 175 3.15 -2.66 6.66
C PRO A 175 3.71 -3.33 7.92
N GLY A 176 3.18 -4.49 8.32
CA GLY A 176 3.72 -5.30 9.41
C GLY A 176 5.20 -5.67 9.23
N ILE A 177 5.70 -5.69 7.98
CA ILE A 177 7.13 -5.89 7.69
C ILE A 177 8.01 -4.82 8.36
N LEU A 178 7.51 -3.59 8.52
CA LEU A 178 8.23 -2.52 9.23
C LEU A 178 8.35 -2.80 10.74
N LEU A 179 7.37 -3.50 11.34
CA LEU A 179 7.45 -3.95 12.72
C LEU A 179 8.47 -5.08 12.88
N LEU A 180 8.52 -6.02 11.93
CA LEU A 180 9.55 -7.06 11.93
C LEU A 180 10.95 -6.45 11.92
N ALA A 181 11.17 -5.39 11.14
CA ALA A 181 12.45 -4.69 11.13
C ALA A 181 12.80 -4.01 12.46
N LEU A 182 11.81 -3.51 13.22
CA LEU A 182 12.04 -3.00 14.58
C LEU A 182 12.56 -4.11 15.50
N LEU A 183 11.97 -5.31 15.40
CA LEU A 183 12.40 -6.47 16.16
C LEU A 183 13.83 -6.89 15.78
N ILE A 184 14.14 -6.98 14.48
CA ILE A 184 15.51 -7.26 13.99
C ILE A 184 16.50 -6.21 14.50
N ALA A 185 16.11 -4.93 14.51
CA ALA A 185 16.93 -3.83 15.02
C ALA A 185 17.05 -3.80 16.56
N ARG A 186 16.53 -4.82 17.28
CA ARG A 186 16.50 -4.92 18.74
C ARG A 186 15.78 -3.76 19.44
N ARG A 187 14.84 -3.13 18.73
CA ARG A 187 13.95 -2.09 19.24
C ARG A 187 12.68 -2.72 19.79
N TRP A 188 12.87 -3.60 20.77
CA TRP A 188 11.82 -4.47 21.29
C TRP A 188 10.63 -3.70 21.84
N LYS A 189 10.87 -2.57 22.50
CA LYS A 189 9.80 -1.73 23.06
C LYS A 189 8.91 -1.19 21.95
N GLU A 190 9.50 -0.61 20.90
CA GLU A 190 8.77 -0.09 19.75
C GLU A 190 8.09 -1.22 18.98
N GLY A 191 8.82 -2.29 18.68
CA GLY A 191 8.28 -3.46 17.98
C GLY A 191 7.09 -4.06 18.72
N ALA A 192 7.21 -4.31 20.03
CA ALA A 192 6.12 -4.80 20.87
C ALA A 192 4.95 -3.82 20.93
N SER A 193 5.21 -2.51 21.03
CA SER A 193 4.14 -1.50 21.03
C SER A 193 3.35 -1.50 19.72
N GLY A 194 4.03 -1.63 18.58
CA GLY A 194 3.38 -1.72 17.27
C GLY A 194 2.61 -3.03 17.08
N VAL A 195 3.19 -4.17 17.46
CA VAL A 195 2.51 -5.48 17.40
C VAL A 195 1.28 -5.48 18.30
N LEU A 196 1.40 -4.98 19.53
CA LEU A 196 0.27 -4.89 20.45
C LEU A 196 -0.82 -3.95 19.93
N ALA A 197 -0.46 -2.82 19.32
CA ALA A 197 -1.43 -1.92 18.70
C ALA A 197 -2.17 -2.59 17.54
N ALA A 198 -1.48 -3.34 16.68
CA ALA A 198 -2.10 -4.11 15.60
C ALA A 198 -3.08 -5.16 16.14
N LEU A 199 -2.65 -5.93 17.14
CA LEU A 199 -3.48 -6.95 17.79
C LEU A 199 -4.72 -6.35 18.44
N ILE A 200 -4.57 -5.28 19.22
CA ILE A 200 -5.70 -4.59 19.86
C ILE A 200 -6.67 -4.05 18.80
N ALA A 201 -6.16 -3.39 17.75
CA ALA A 201 -6.99 -2.86 16.68
C ALA A 201 -7.79 -3.97 16.00
N THR A 202 -7.14 -5.07 15.61
CA THR A 202 -7.79 -6.22 14.99
C THR A 202 -8.82 -6.87 15.90
N LEU A 203 -8.50 -7.11 17.18
CA LEU A 203 -9.42 -7.75 18.13
C LEU A 203 -10.62 -6.87 18.47
N VAL A 204 -10.43 -5.55 18.61
CA VAL A 204 -11.53 -4.61 18.80
C VAL A 204 -12.44 -4.61 17.59
N ALA A 205 -11.87 -4.57 16.38
CA ALA A 205 -12.66 -4.63 15.15
C ALA A 205 -13.39 -5.95 14.99
N ASP A 206 -12.76 -7.07 15.28
CA ASP A 206 -13.38 -8.39 15.28
C ASP A 206 -14.62 -8.41 16.18
N ARG A 207 -14.49 -7.94 17.43
CA ARG A 207 -15.62 -7.85 18.36
C ARG A 207 -16.71 -6.88 17.95
N LEU A 208 -16.36 -5.80 17.25
CA LEU A 208 -17.34 -4.84 16.76
C LEU A 208 -18.06 -5.35 15.51
N VAL A 209 -17.37 -6.05 14.61
CA VAL A 209 -17.87 -6.44 13.29
C VAL A 209 -18.58 -7.81 13.32
N GLY A 210 -18.42 -8.64 14.35
CA GLY A 210 -19.23 -9.87 14.45
C GLY A 210 -18.66 -11.01 15.31
N GLY A 211 -17.47 -10.85 15.89
CA GLY A 211 -16.83 -11.84 16.77
C GLY A 211 -16.16 -13.02 16.05
N ASP A 212 -16.59 -13.33 14.83
CA ASP A 212 -16.03 -14.39 13.98
C ASP A 212 -15.30 -13.85 12.74
N ALA A 213 -15.36 -12.54 12.49
CA ALA A 213 -14.81 -11.88 11.30
C ALA A 213 -13.31 -12.14 11.11
N LEU A 214 -12.54 -12.20 12.21
CA LEU A 214 -11.12 -12.54 12.16
C LEU A 214 -10.88 -13.98 11.72
N ALA A 215 -11.67 -14.93 12.23
CA ALA A 215 -11.54 -16.34 11.89
C ALA A 215 -11.88 -16.57 10.41
N ASP A 216 -12.97 -15.97 9.94
CA ASP A 216 -13.41 -16.05 8.54
C ASP A 216 -12.38 -15.43 7.59
N TRP A 217 -11.82 -14.27 7.96
CA TRP A 217 -10.75 -13.64 7.18
C TRP A 217 -9.50 -14.53 7.11
N ILE A 218 -9.05 -15.11 8.23
CA ILE A 218 -7.89 -16.02 8.25
C ILE A 218 -8.14 -17.24 7.34
N ALA A 219 -9.34 -17.82 7.38
CA ALA A 219 -9.71 -18.96 6.54
C ALA A 219 -9.75 -18.60 5.05
N TYR A 220 -10.11 -17.36 4.73
CA TYR A 220 -10.26 -16.88 3.35
C TYR A 220 -8.95 -16.45 2.68
N ILE A 221 -7.96 -15.94 3.44
CA ILE A 221 -6.69 -15.45 2.87
C ILE A 221 -6.02 -16.45 1.92
N PRO A 222 -5.84 -17.74 2.28
CA PRO A 222 -5.19 -18.69 1.39
C PRO A 222 -5.91 -18.82 0.05
N TRP A 223 -7.25 -18.94 0.07
CA TRP A 223 -8.05 -19.01 -1.15
C TRP A 223 -7.93 -17.73 -1.98
N ASN A 224 -7.97 -16.56 -1.34
CA ASN A 224 -7.83 -15.28 -2.02
C ASN A 224 -6.44 -15.13 -2.67
N ILE A 225 -5.38 -15.55 -1.98
CA ILE A 225 -4.02 -15.56 -2.54
C ILE A 225 -3.96 -16.45 -3.78
N GLU A 226 -4.41 -17.71 -3.69
CA GLU A 226 -4.33 -18.64 -4.81
C GLU A 226 -5.19 -18.20 -6.01
N ARG A 227 -6.34 -17.54 -5.77
CA ARG A 227 -7.17 -16.98 -6.83
C ARG A 227 -6.47 -15.84 -7.58
N TYR A 228 -5.80 -14.95 -6.86
CA TYR A 228 -5.26 -13.70 -7.43
C TYR A 228 -3.76 -13.75 -7.73
N ILE A 229 -3.03 -14.79 -7.32
CA ILE A 229 -1.58 -14.88 -7.56
C ILE A 229 -1.27 -14.81 -9.06
N ALA A 230 -2.06 -15.49 -9.89
CA ALA A 230 -1.92 -15.51 -11.34
C ALA A 230 -2.66 -14.36 -12.06
N SER A 231 -3.36 -13.48 -11.34
CA SER A 231 -4.22 -12.47 -11.95
C SER A 231 -3.45 -11.45 -12.77
N ALA A 232 -4.05 -11.04 -13.89
CA ALA A 232 -3.58 -9.94 -14.71
C ALA A 232 -3.68 -8.64 -13.90
N GLY A 233 -2.54 -8.12 -13.44
CA GLY A 233 -2.43 -6.96 -12.57
C GLY A 233 -1.69 -7.23 -11.26
N ASN A 234 -1.38 -8.49 -10.92
CA ASN A 234 -0.55 -8.80 -9.77
C ASN A 234 0.94 -8.59 -10.12
N ALA A 235 1.49 -7.49 -9.62
CA ALA A 235 2.88 -7.06 -9.81
C ALA A 235 3.78 -7.45 -8.62
N SER A 236 3.50 -8.58 -7.95
CA SER A 236 4.35 -9.08 -6.87
C SER A 236 5.54 -9.88 -7.38
N ALA A 237 6.67 -9.83 -6.66
CA ALA A 237 7.81 -10.71 -6.95
C ALA A 237 7.47 -12.18 -6.61
N VAL A 238 6.59 -12.39 -5.64
CA VAL A 238 6.10 -13.73 -5.25
C VAL A 238 5.45 -14.45 -6.42
N ARG A 239 4.66 -13.74 -7.25
CA ARG A 239 4.09 -14.31 -8.47
C ARG A 239 5.15 -14.84 -9.43
N LEU A 240 6.23 -14.09 -9.65
CA LEU A 240 7.30 -14.55 -10.55
C LEU A 240 7.95 -15.83 -10.02
N VAL A 241 8.12 -15.93 -8.70
CA VAL A 241 8.67 -17.13 -8.06
C VAL A 241 7.67 -18.29 -8.13
N SER A 242 6.37 -18.05 -7.97
CA SER A 242 5.35 -19.11 -8.07
C SER A 242 5.24 -19.68 -9.48
N LEU A 243 5.60 -18.93 -10.53
CA LEU A 243 5.71 -19.47 -11.89
C LEU A 243 6.88 -20.46 -12.04
N VAL A 244 7.95 -20.29 -11.26
CA VAL A 244 9.12 -21.18 -11.28
C VAL A 244 8.94 -22.37 -10.32
N PHE A 245 8.24 -22.17 -9.21
CA PHE A 245 8.01 -23.17 -8.17
C PHE A 245 6.50 -23.34 -7.90
N PRO A 246 5.72 -23.88 -8.86
CA PRO A 246 4.27 -23.96 -8.77
C PRO A 246 3.77 -24.89 -7.64
N ASP A 247 4.59 -25.85 -7.22
CA ASP A 247 4.22 -26.82 -6.17
C ASP A 247 4.43 -26.31 -4.75
N ILE A 248 5.05 -25.13 -4.57
CA ILE A 248 5.29 -24.54 -3.24
C ILE A 248 4.12 -23.61 -2.90
N PRO A 249 3.47 -23.78 -1.73
CA PRO A 249 2.42 -22.87 -1.29
C PRO A 249 2.83 -21.40 -1.36
N THR A 250 1.98 -20.54 -1.95
CA THR A 250 2.30 -19.13 -2.18
C THR A 250 2.65 -18.37 -0.89
N SER A 251 2.06 -18.76 0.24
CA SER A 251 2.38 -18.22 1.57
C SER A 251 3.83 -18.48 1.99
N LEU A 252 4.36 -19.68 1.71
CA LEU A 252 5.76 -20.03 1.96
C LEU A 252 6.70 -19.30 1.01
N LEU A 253 6.32 -19.16 -0.27
CA LEU A 253 7.08 -18.35 -1.23
C LEU A 253 7.16 -16.87 -0.81
N SER A 254 6.06 -16.31 -0.31
CA SER A 254 6.03 -14.95 0.22
C SER A 254 6.95 -14.79 1.45
N LEU A 255 6.89 -15.73 2.40
CA LEU A 255 7.81 -15.73 3.54
C LEU A 255 9.28 -15.82 3.09
N GLY A 256 9.59 -16.75 2.18
CA GLY A 256 10.92 -16.90 1.59
C GLY A 256 11.40 -15.62 0.90
N MET A 257 10.53 -14.95 0.14
CA MET A 257 10.83 -13.68 -0.51
C MET A 257 11.12 -12.56 0.50
N ILE A 258 10.30 -12.43 1.55
CA ILE A 258 10.53 -11.46 2.63
C ILE A 258 11.89 -11.69 3.28
N LEU A 259 12.22 -12.95 3.60
CA LEU A 259 13.51 -13.31 4.20
C LEU A 259 14.68 -13.00 3.27
N ALA A 260 14.58 -13.36 1.98
CA ALA A 260 15.61 -13.07 0.98
C ALA A 260 15.86 -11.56 0.81
N LEU A 261 14.80 -10.75 0.78
CA LEU A 261 14.90 -9.30 0.64
C LEU A 261 15.41 -8.60 1.91
N LEU A 262 15.13 -9.17 3.09
CA LEU A 262 15.63 -8.67 4.37
C LEU A 262 17.08 -9.11 4.66
N ALA A 263 17.53 -10.26 4.18
CA ALA A 263 18.86 -10.81 4.45
C ALA A 263 20.02 -9.80 4.26
N PRO A 264 20.13 -9.04 3.14
CA PRO A 264 21.21 -8.06 2.98
C PRO A 264 21.06 -6.82 3.87
N ILE A 265 19.89 -6.59 4.45
CA ILE A 265 19.54 -5.41 5.25
C ILE A 265 19.66 -5.71 6.75
N ALA A 266 19.35 -6.94 7.16
CA ALA A 266 19.25 -7.36 8.56
C ALA A 266 20.52 -7.13 9.39
N PRO A 267 21.75 -7.41 8.90
CA PRO A 267 22.97 -7.12 9.66
C PRO A 267 23.13 -5.64 10.01
N TYR A 268 22.71 -4.75 9.12
CA TYR A 268 22.76 -3.29 9.34
C TYR A 268 21.72 -2.85 10.37
N LEU A 269 20.48 -3.32 10.22
CA LEU A 269 19.43 -3.06 11.21
C LEU A 269 19.86 -3.53 12.61
N TYR A 270 20.38 -4.75 12.69
CA TYR A 270 20.83 -5.38 13.92
C TYR A 270 21.98 -4.61 14.58
N ARG A 271 23.01 -4.26 13.81
CA ARG A 271 24.24 -3.63 14.32
C ARG A 271 24.02 -2.18 14.76
N TYR A 272 23.28 -1.40 13.98
CA TYR A 272 23.23 0.04 14.18
C TYR A 272 22.01 0.52 14.95
N ARG A 273 21.00 -0.35 15.14
CA ARG A 273 19.73 -0.06 15.87
C ARG A 273 19.00 1.21 15.44
N SER A 274 19.46 1.81 14.35
CA SER A 274 19.06 3.07 13.77
C SER A 274 19.13 2.87 12.27
N GLY A 275 18.06 3.26 11.60
CA GLY A 275 17.90 3.01 10.19
C GLY A 275 16.77 3.88 9.70
N ASP A 276 16.94 4.43 8.51
CA ASP A 276 15.87 5.17 7.88
C ASP A 276 14.89 4.17 7.25
N TRP A 277 13.75 3.92 7.93
CA TRP A 277 12.78 2.86 7.58
C TRP A 277 12.20 2.98 6.17
N ARG A 278 12.40 4.12 5.50
CA ARG A 278 12.16 4.28 4.07
C ARG A 278 12.90 3.23 3.22
N THR A 279 14.01 2.68 3.71
CA THR A 279 14.75 1.57 3.06
C THR A 279 13.94 0.28 2.96
N LEU A 280 12.90 0.12 3.78
CA LEU A 280 12.11 -1.10 3.87
C LEU A 280 10.81 -1.05 3.08
N LEU A 281 10.40 0.12 2.59
CA LEU A 281 9.20 0.26 1.77
C LEU A 281 9.26 -0.62 0.50
N PRO A 282 10.40 -0.76 -0.21
CA PRO A 282 10.47 -1.71 -1.32
C PRO A 282 10.33 -3.17 -0.87
N VAL A 283 10.91 -3.56 0.27
CA VAL A 283 10.81 -4.92 0.83
C VAL A 283 9.36 -5.26 1.16
N MET A 284 8.67 -4.30 1.78
CA MET A 284 7.27 -4.39 2.16
C MET A 284 6.38 -4.73 0.96
N ILE A 285 6.61 -4.06 -0.17
CA ILE A 285 5.85 -4.27 -1.41
C ILE A 285 6.30 -5.55 -2.12
N LEU A 286 7.60 -5.74 -2.37
CA LEU A 286 8.12 -6.89 -3.12
C LEU A 286 7.83 -8.24 -2.42
N GLY A 287 7.84 -8.28 -1.09
CA GLY A 287 7.58 -9.50 -0.31
C GLY A 287 6.10 -9.87 -0.19
N SER A 288 5.18 -8.95 -0.52
CA SER A 288 3.74 -9.21 -0.43
C SER A 288 3.27 -10.13 -1.58
N PRO A 289 2.40 -11.13 -1.32
CA PRO A 289 2.00 -12.11 -2.34
C PRO A 289 1.10 -11.50 -3.43
N LEU A 290 0.27 -10.52 -3.05
CA LEU A 290 -0.64 -9.81 -3.93
C LEU A 290 -0.30 -8.32 -3.90
N VAL A 291 0.10 -7.77 -5.04
CA VAL A 291 0.52 -6.37 -5.17
C VAL A 291 -0.10 -5.80 -6.44
N GLY A 292 -1.13 -4.97 -6.29
CA GLY A 292 -1.65 -4.17 -7.39
C GLY A 292 -0.77 -2.94 -7.66
N PRO A 293 -0.92 -2.26 -8.81
CA PRO A 293 -0.17 -1.03 -9.12
C PRO A 293 -0.28 0.05 -8.03
N HIS A 294 -1.45 0.17 -7.39
CA HIS A 294 -1.70 1.16 -6.35
C HIS A 294 -0.98 0.86 -5.01
N TYR A 295 -0.59 -0.39 -4.75
CA TYR A 295 0.28 -0.75 -3.61
C TYR A 295 1.68 -0.19 -3.85
N ILE A 296 2.18 -0.35 -5.07
CA ILE A 296 3.50 0.12 -5.50
C ILE A 296 3.61 1.63 -5.33
N ALA A 297 2.52 2.38 -5.54
CA ALA A 297 2.48 3.82 -5.36
C ALA A 297 2.93 4.28 -3.95
N CYS A 298 2.81 3.42 -2.93
CA CYS A 298 3.33 3.70 -1.57
C CYS A 298 4.86 3.86 -1.51
N VAL A 299 5.62 3.32 -2.47
CA VAL A 299 7.06 3.55 -2.55
C VAL A 299 7.41 4.99 -2.94
N GLY A 300 6.43 5.83 -3.28
CA GLY A 300 6.61 7.27 -3.35
C GLY A 300 7.14 7.88 -2.04
N LEU A 301 6.92 7.24 -0.90
CA LEU A 301 7.48 7.64 0.40
C LEU A 301 8.96 7.24 0.59
N ALA A 302 9.50 6.40 -0.31
CA ALA A 302 10.90 5.99 -0.30
C ALA A 302 11.81 7.11 -0.83
N TYR A 303 13.08 6.79 -1.06
CA TYR A 303 14.03 7.74 -1.63
C TYR A 303 13.73 8.00 -3.11
N SER A 304 13.92 9.24 -3.55
CA SER A 304 13.87 9.55 -4.98
C SER A 304 15.05 8.92 -5.70
N ASN A 305 14.74 8.12 -6.72
CA ASN A 305 15.68 7.63 -7.71
C ASN A 305 15.06 7.86 -9.08
N ARG A 306 15.75 8.63 -9.94
CA ARG A 306 15.22 9.01 -11.26
C ARG A 306 14.94 7.80 -12.14
N VAL A 307 15.84 6.81 -12.14
CA VAL A 307 15.70 5.60 -12.96
C VAL A 307 14.50 4.80 -12.49
N ALA A 308 14.36 4.60 -11.17
CA ALA A 308 13.18 3.94 -10.61
C ALA A 308 11.89 4.71 -10.95
N ALA A 309 11.88 6.03 -10.82
CA ALA A 309 10.72 6.86 -11.17
C ALA A 309 10.31 6.71 -12.64
N TYR A 310 11.26 6.62 -13.58
CA TYR A 310 10.95 6.36 -14.99
C TYR A 310 10.26 5.00 -15.19
N PHE A 311 10.84 3.95 -14.62
CA PHE A 311 10.29 2.59 -14.72
C PHE A 311 8.89 2.48 -14.10
N LEU A 312 8.70 3.07 -12.91
CA LEU A 312 7.40 3.13 -12.24
C LEU A 312 6.39 3.93 -13.07
N GLY A 313 6.77 5.10 -13.59
CA GLY A 313 5.91 5.94 -14.42
C GLY A 313 5.48 5.25 -15.72
N ILE A 314 6.39 4.53 -16.38
CA ILE A 314 6.08 3.75 -17.59
C ILE A 314 5.08 2.64 -17.27
N GLY A 315 5.39 1.78 -16.29
CA GLY A 315 4.49 0.68 -15.91
C GLY A 315 3.13 1.19 -15.46
N GLY A 316 3.09 2.22 -14.60
CA GLY A 316 1.87 2.85 -14.14
C GLY A 316 1.07 3.50 -15.26
N GLY A 317 1.73 4.13 -16.23
CA GLY A 317 1.09 4.76 -17.39
C GLY A 317 0.43 3.72 -18.29
N ILE A 318 1.17 2.66 -18.65
CA ILE A 318 0.63 1.55 -19.45
C ILE A 318 -0.54 0.87 -18.73
N SER A 319 -0.43 0.66 -17.41
CA SER A 319 -1.51 0.09 -16.60
C SER A 319 -2.79 0.94 -16.66
N LEU A 320 -2.65 2.26 -16.58
CA LEU A 320 -3.80 3.17 -16.66
C LEU A 320 -4.40 3.16 -18.07
N LEU A 321 -3.56 3.22 -19.12
CA LEU A 321 -4.01 3.12 -20.52
C LEU A 321 -4.78 1.81 -20.76
N ALA A 322 -4.35 0.71 -20.16
CA ALA A 322 -5.02 -0.57 -20.26
C ALA A 322 -6.41 -0.56 -19.62
N ARG A 323 -6.53 0.02 -18.42
CA ARG A 323 -7.81 0.15 -17.69
C ARG A 323 -8.82 1.06 -18.39
N ILE A 324 -8.35 2.05 -19.14
CA ILE A 324 -9.22 2.87 -20.00
C ILE A 324 -9.42 2.26 -21.39
N GLY A 325 -8.99 1.02 -21.66
CA GLY A 325 -9.23 0.33 -22.93
C GLY A 325 -8.42 0.87 -24.11
N LEU A 326 -7.37 1.66 -23.86
CA LEU A 326 -6.43 2.13 -24.89
C LEU A 326 -5.22 1.21 -25.08
N PHE A 327 -5.08 0.21 -24.22
CA PHE A 327 -4.05 -0.81 -24.32
C PHE A 327 -4.70 -2.18 -23.98
N PRO A 328 -4.53 -3.22 -24.79
CA PRO A 328 -5.13 -4.52 -24.50
C PRO A 328 -4.57 -5.06 -23.18
N LEU A 329 -5.44 -5.47 -22.26
CA LEU A 329 -5.06 -6.16 -21.03
C LEU A 329 -5.19 -7.68 -21.26
N SER A 330 -4.11 -8.32 -21.66
CA SER A 330 -4.01 -9.78 -21.81
C SER A 330 -2.81 -10.31 -21.03
N TYR A 331 -2.73 -11.63 -20.85
CA TYR A 331 -1.54 -12.26 -20.26
C TYR A 331 -0.26 -11.93 -21.04
N GLU A 332 -0.36 -11.76 -22.36
CA GLU A 332 0.76 -11.45 -23.23
C GLU A 332 1.27 -10.02 -23.04
N THR A 333 0.36 -9.08 -22.79
CA THR A 333 0.69 -7.65 -22.69
C THR A 333 0.96 -7.21 -21.26
N GLU A 334 0.61 -8.04 -20.29
CA GLU A 334 0.83 -7.77 -18.87
C GLU A 334 2.31 -7.58 -18.51
N ALA A 335 3.21 -8.28 -19.18
CA ALA A 335 4.65 -8.12 -18.97
C ALA A 335 5.10 -6.65 -19.17
N PHE A 336 4.48 -5.92 -20.09
CA PHE A 336 4.76 -4.49 -20.32
C PHE A 336 4.28 -3.58 -19.17
N ILE A 337 3.35 -4.06 -18.35
CA ILE A 337 2.87 -3.35 -17.15
C ILE A 337 3.75 -3.73 -15.95
N VAL A 338 3.89 -5.03 -15.70
CA VAL A 338 4.50 -5.56 -14.47
C VAL A 338 6.02 -5.45 -14.48
N ALA A 339 6.69 -5.73 -15.60
CA ALA A 339 8.15 -5.76 -15.64
C ALA A 339 8.79 -4.39 -15.34
N PRO A 340 8.32 -3.26 -15.92
CA PRO A 340 8.83 -1.94 -15.53
C PRO A 340 8.59 -1.63 -14.05
N MET A 341 7.42 -1.95 -13.51
CA MET A 341 7.12 -1.70 -12.09
C MET A 341 8.06 -2.47 -11.17
N LEU A 342 8.26 -3.76 -11.43
CA LEU A 342 9.19 -4.61 -10.67
C LEU A 342 10.63 -4.12 -10.79
N ALA A 343 11.08 -3.74 -11.99
CA ALA A 343 12.40 -3.14 -12.19
C ALA A 343 12.59 -1.88 -11.34
N GLY A 344 11.59 -0.98 -11.32
CA GLY A 344 11.59 0.21 -10.47
C GLY A 344 11.69 -0.13 -8.98
N LEU A 345 10.93 -1.12 -8.50
CA LEU A 345 10.97 -1.60 -7.12
C LEU A 345 12.33 -2.20 -6.74
N PHE A 346 12.92 -3.05 -7.58
CA PHE A 346 14.24 -3.63 -7.33
C PHE A 346 15.34 -2.56 -7.33
N ILE A 347 15.27 -1.55 -8.20
CA ILE A 347 16.21 -0.41 -8.18
C ILE A 347 16.11 0.35 -6.84
N LEU A 348 14.89 0.58 -6.33
CA LEU A 348 14.71 1.22 -5.02
C LEU A 348 15.24 0.37 -3.86
N TRP A 349 15.05 -0.95 -3.92
CA TRP A 349 15.60 -1.88 -2.93
C TRP A 349 17.13 -1.90 -2.96
N LEU A 350 17.76 -1.98 -4.13
CA LEU A 350 19.23 -1.90 -4.28
C LEU A 350 19.78 -0.56 -3.79
N GLU A 351 19.10 0.54 -4.10
CA GLU A 351 19.47 1.87 -3.61
C GLU A 351 19.36 1.97 -2.08
N ALA A 352 18.36 1.33 -1.49
CA ALA A 352 18.21 1.23 -0.05
C ALA A 352 19.41 0.51 0.60
N ILE A 353 19.81 -0.65 0.05
CA ILE A 353 21.00 -1.39 0.51
C ILE A 353 22.25 -0.51 0.38
N ARG A 354 22.47 0.11 -0.78
CA ARG A 354 23.62 0.99 -1.05
C ARG A 354 23.73 2.11 -0.01
N ARG A 355 22.62 2.77 0.33
CA ARG A 355 22.60 3.84 1.33
C ARG A 355 22.97 3.34 2.71
N MET A 356 22.48 2.17 3.11
CA MET A 356 22.84 1.58 4.41
C MET A 356 24.33 1.23 4.48
N ILE A 357 24.92 0.73 3.40
CA ILE A 357 26.36 0.46 3.33
C ILE A 357 27.16 1.77 3.47
N VAL A 358 26.86 2.77 2.64
CA VAL A 358 27.61 4.04 2.59
C VAL A 358 27.52 4.82 3.90
N GLN A 359 26.36 4.80 4.57
CA GLN A 359 26.17 5.49 5.86
C GLN A 359 27.06 4.92 6.97
N HIS A 360 27.40 3.64 6.92
CA HIS A 360 28.08 2.95 8.01
C HIS A 360 29.52 2.55 7.71
N TYR A 361 29.91 2.55 6.44
CA TYR A 361 31.28 2.34 5.98
C TYR A 361 31.69 3.53 5.11
N PRO A 362 31.93 4.71 5.71
CA PRO A 362 32.47 5.82 4.95
C PRO A 362 33.84 5.38 4.43
N ILE A 363 33.92 5.14 3.11
CA ILE A 363 35.21 4.95 2.43
C ILE A 363 36.01 6.17 2.82
N ALA A 364 37.10 5.97 3.56
CA ALA A 364 38.00 7.05 3.95
C ALA A 364 38.38 7.76 2.65
N ARG A 365 37.79 8.93 2.40
CA ARG A 365 38.18 9.76 1.26
C ARG A 365 39.66 10.00 1.48
N LYS A 366 40.50 9.40 0.65
CA LYS A 366 41.93 9.73 0.57
C LYS A 366 41.97 11.25 0.54
N LYS A 367 42.48 11.88 1.61
CA LYS A 367 42.76 13.31 1.61
C LYS A 367 43.58 13.54 0.36
N SER A 368 43.03 14.27 -0.61
CA SER A 368 43.76 14.65 -1.81
C SER A 368 45.02 15.35 -1.31
N THR A 369 46.19 14.78 -1.60
CA THR A 369 47.51 15.34 -1.26
C THR A 369 47.82 16.62 -2.05
N SER A 370 46.81 17.24 -2.66
CA SER A 370 46.92 18.48 -3.43
C SER A 370 46.93 19.76 -2.57
N ASP A 371 46.71 19.68 -1.25
CA ASP A 371 46.80 20.84 -0.34
C ASP A 371 48.16 20.93 0.39
N VAL A 372 49.22 20.32 -0.16
CA VAL A 372 50.59 20.63 0.23
C VAL A 372 51.24 21.43 -0.88
N ARG A 373 51.04 22.74 -0.87
CA ARG A 373 51.93 23.71 -1.51
C ARG A 373 52.15 24.89 -0.58
#